data_AF-A0AAJ6H1N8-F1
#
_entry.id   AF-A0AAJ6H1N8-F1
#
_cell.length_a   1.000
_cell.length_b   1.000
_cell.length_c   1.000
_cell.angle_alpha   90.00
_cell.angle_beta   90.00
_cell.angle_gamma   90.00
#
_symmetry.space_group_name_H-M   'P 1'
#
loop_
_entity.id
_entity.type
_entity.pdbx_description
1 polymer ?
#
loop_
_entity_poly.entity_id
_entity_poly.type
_entity_poly.pdbx_seq_one_letter_code
_entity_poly.pdbx_strand_id
1 'polypeptide(L)'
;MRTASTSLLSLPHAPPRVADGGAPVSVSASPGQVRDSAGVFAGLGAAPVRCRRKTLQSIVAKAEQSCHVPLLQIDAQTCDLASAIAQVDGASAQSSRQDEQWEMHCRVVLECMRACAGESYMADLGAVADIGGLHLDVPMSTPRLKLWEGATDDAIVVVLGFCGTRFDAPNDLMCDIKSHIARPHINILDERLPTLGKVGAGWQEWWQSEAQLPRAEGAVMKDVLTHYSTLAQDSGKALSMSLTGHSLGAAAAAVAGFDIAHFLRAAGVCGKVSVYSFNPPRLGQSGTGELYMNSLRSTYSELRFTLRQFTRTLDPVQSMPLFMHHLHWDHDRAAADKRAASISGDRFAQFVTITDQAASTMNLADNHELTLWRNYFLSMIDQAELQRIFSPVEVPAGVASRRTADGDS
;
A
#
# COMPACT_ATOMS: atom_id res chain seq x y z
N MET A 1 -23.08 -25.57 -56.79
CA MET A 1 -22.64 -24.48 -57.69
C MET A 1 -21.67 -23.63 -56.86
N ARG A 2 -20.37 -23.43 -57.16
CA ARG A 2 -19.73 -22.79 -58.35
C ARG A 2 -20.36 -21.41 -58.63
N THR A 3 -19.66 -20.27 -58.82
CA THR A 3 -18.24 -19.82 -58.85
C THR A 3 -18.26 -18.26 -58.83
N ALA A 4 -17.22 -17.43 -58.64
CA ALA A 4 -15.75 -17.49 -58.45
C ALA A 4 -15.32 -16.20 -57.68
N SER A 5 -14.29 -16.18 -56.81
CA SER A 5 -12.83 -16.01 -57.05
C SER A 5 -12.39 -14.74 -57.80
N THR A 6 -11.65 -13.88 -57.10
CA THR A 6 -10.53 -13.07 -57.62
C THR A 6 -9.42 -13.02 -56.55
N SER A 7 -8.17 -13.19 -56.97
CA SER A 7 -6.97 -13.18 -56.11
C SER A 7 -5.81 -12.50 -56.87
N LEU A 8 -4.63 -12.43 -56.22
CA LEU A 8 -3.35 -11.88 -56.70
C LEU A 8 -3.25 -10.35 -56.53
N LEU A 9 -2.11 -9.77 -56.13
CA LEU A 9 -0.72 -10.22 -56.30
C LEU A 9 0.11 -10.33 -55.01
N SER A 10 1.26 -11.00 -55.12
CA SER A 10 2.23 -11.29 -54.05
C SER A 10 3.66 -10.97 -54.49
N LEU A 11 4.63 -11.15 -53.57
CA LEU A 11 6.10 -11.31 -53.74
C LEU A 11 6.99 -10.08 -53.41
N PRO A 12 8.28 -10.27 -53.02
CA PRO A 12 8.99 -11.55 -52.76
C PRO A 12 9.65 -11.68 -51.37
N HIS A 13 9.87 -12.94 -50.94
CA HIS A 13 10.91 -13.32 -49.96
C HIS A 13 12.24 -13.63 -50.68
N ALA A 14 13.37 -13.37 -50.01
CA ALA A 14 14.72 -13.79 -50.40
C ALA A 14 15.62 -13.91 -49.13
N PRO A 15 16.81 -14.54 -49.15
CA PRO A 15 17.03 -15.78 -48.38
C PRO A 15 18.02 -15.63 -47.19
N PRO A 16 18.18 -16.68 -46.35
CA PRO A 16 19.05 -16.63 -45.17
C PRO A 16 20.54 -16.72 -45.51
N ARG A 17 21.39 -16.24 -44.59
CA ARG A 17 22.84 -16.51 -44.56
C ARG A 17 23.24 -17.10 -43.21
N VAL A 18 24.15 -18.06 -43.28
CA VAL A 18 24.79 -18.79 -42.16
C VAL A 18 26.31 -18.59 -42.29
N ALA A 19 27.04 -18.89 -41.20
CA ALA A 19 28.49 -18.77 -40.98
C ALA A 19 28.95 -17.36 -40.54
N ASP A 20 29.89 -17.21 -39.60
CA ASP A 20 30.70 -18.24 -38.92
C ASP A 20 31.09 -17.82 -37.48
N GLY A 21 31.66 -18.75 -36.71
CA GLY A 21 32.00 -18.53 -35.29
C GLY A 21 33.19 -17.59 -35.03
N GLY A 22 33.15 -16.86 -33.91
CA GLY A 22 34.25 -16.02 -33.43
C GLY A 22 34.13 -15.73 -31.93
N ALA A 23 35.21 -15.97 -31.17
CA ALA A 23 35.25 -15.85 -29.71
C ALA A 23 35.15 -14.39 -29.21
N PRO A 24 34.70 -14.14 -27.96
CA PRO A 24 34.54 -12.79 -27.44
C PRO A 24 35.90 -12.09 -27.21
N VAL A 25 36.13 -10.99 -27.93
CA VAL A 25 37.29 -10.11 -27.70
C VAL A 25 37.01 -9.19 -26.52
N SER A 26 37.76 -9.39 -25.43
CA SER A 26 37.78 -8.52 -24.27
C SER A 26 38.35 -7.14 -24.61
N VAL A 27 37.54 -6.07 -24.51
CA VAL A 27 38.02 -4.69 -24.63
C VAL A 27 38.16 -4.06 -23.25
N SER A 28 39.39 -3.99 -22.77
CA SER A 28 39.76 -3.28 -21.54
C SER A 28 39.80 -1.76 -21.77
N ALA A 29 38.82 -1.03 -21.25
CA ALA A 29 38.84 0.44 -21.23
C ALA A 29 39.65 0.96 -20.02
N SER A 30 40.86 1.47 -20.28
CA SER A 30 41.59 2.30 -19.31
C SER A 30 41.25 3.78 -19.50
N PRO A 31 41.18 4.60 -18.42
CA PRO A 31 40.70 5.98 -18.51
C PRO A 31 41.78 6.95 -19.00
N GLY A 32 41.42 7.87 -19.90
CA GLY A 32 42.34 8.90 -20.37
C GLY A 32 41.65 10.08 -21.07
N GLN A 33 42.10 11.28 -20.71
CA GLN A 33 41.90 12.57 -21.42
C GLN A 33 40.51 13.22 -21.41
N VAL A 34 40.26 13.90 -20.30
CA VAL A 34 39.85 15.31 -20.22
C VAL A 34 39.88 16.07 -21.56
N ARG A 35 38.76 16.75 -21.87
CA ARG A 35 38.75 18.01 -22.63
C ARG A 35 37.84 19.01 -21.93
N ASP A 36 38.41 20.16 -21.58
CA ASP A 36 37.68 21.30 -21.03
C ASP A 36 36.78 21.96 -22.07
N SER A 37 35.61 22.42 -21.62
CA SER A 37 34.80 23.45 -22.29
C SER A 37 34.19 24.33 -21.21
N ALA A 38 34.82 25.47 -20.94
CA ALA A 38 34.42 26.36 -19.86
C ALA A 38 33.18 27.20 -20.23
N GLY A 39 32.11 27.06 -19.44
CA GLY A 39 31.01 28.01 -19.36
C GLY A 39 31.10 28.78 -18.04
N VAL A 40 31.36 30.08 -18.09
CA VAL A 40 31.62 30.90 -16.89
C VAL A 40 30.32 31.34 -16.23
N PHE A 41 30.16 31.02 -14.94
CA PHE A 41 29.49 31.88 -13.98
C PHE A 41 30.27 31.86 -12.66
N ALA A 42 30.63 33.04 -12.16
CA ALA A 42 31.47 33.20 -10.97
C ALA A 42 30.62 33.53 -9.73
N GLY A 43 30.94 32.92 -8.59
CA GLY A 43 30.28 33.24 -7.32
C GLY A 43 30.84 32.47 -6.12
N LEU A 44 31.68 33.16 -5.33
CA LEU A 44 32.16 32.80 -3.98
C LEU A 44 33.06 31.54 -3.89
N GLY A 45 34.32 31.78 -3.49
CA GLY A 45 35.34 30.74 -3.41
C GLY A 45 35.42 30.01 -2.06
N ALA A 46 35.84 28.74 -2.12
CA ALA A 46 36.33 27.97 -1.00
C ALA A 46 37.70 27.36 -1.36
N ALA A 47 38.67 27.41 -0.45
CA ALA A 47 40.01 26.90 -0.69
C ALA A 47 40.04 25.35 -0.77
N PRO A 48 40.92 24.73 -1.59
CA PRO A 48 40.96 23.28 -1.76
C PRO A 48 41.56 22.58 -0.53
N VAL A 49 40.71 22.03 0.33
CA VAL A 49 41.13 21.16 1.43
C VAL A 49 41.61 19.82 0.85
N ARG A 50 42.92 19.56 0.91
CA ARG A 50 43.51 18.26 0.56
C ARG A 50 43.02 17.16 1.50
N CYS A 51 41.98 16.42 1.09
CA CYS A 51 41.54 15.23 1.80
C CYS A 51 42.57 14.09 1.63
N ARG A 52 43.55 14.00 2.54
CA ARG A 52 44.38 12.79 2.68
C ARG A 52 43.52 11.67 3.28
N ARG A 53 43.28 10.60 2.52
CA ARG A 53 42.79 9.33 3.07
C ARG A 53 43.77 8.85 4.14
N LYS A 54 43.39 8.96 5.42
CA LYS A 54 43.99 8.17 6.50
C LYS A 54 43.20 6.87 6.61
N THR A 55 43.89 5.74 6.48
CA THR A 55 43.33 4.43 6.79
C THR A 55 42.95 4.40 8.27
N LEU A 56 41.66 4.35 8.57
CA LEU A 56 41.17 4.24 9.95
C LEU A 56 41.33 2.79 10.40
N GLN A 57 42.16 2.58 11.42
CA GLN A 57 42.33 1.27 12.04
C GLN A 57 41.03 0.84 12.71
N SER A 58 40.70 -0.44 12.60
CA SER A 58 39.53 -1.03 13.26
C SER A 58 39.64 -0.87 14.78
N ILE A 59 38.72 -0.09 15.36
CA ILE A 59 38.45 -0.12 16.79
C ILE A 59 37.31 -1.11 16.99
N VAL A 60 37.62 -2.30 17.51
CA VAL A 60 36.63 -3.29 17.91
C VAL A 60 35.93 -2.77 19.17
N ALA A 61 34.82 -2.06 18.97
CA ALA A 61 33.87 -1.80 20.04
C ALA A 61 33.25 -3.14 20.44
N LYS A 62 33.33 -3.48 21.74
CA LYS A 62 32.63 -4.65 22.28
C LYS A 62 31.13 -4.40 22.14
N ALA A 63 30.46 -5.16 21.27
CA ALA A 63 29.02 -5.27 21.31
C ALA A 63 28.63 -5.92 22.65
N GLU A 64 27.84 -5.22 23.45
CA GLU A 64 27.15 -5.84 24.58
C GLU A 64 26.20 -6.90 24.03
N GLN A 65 26.15 -8.07 24.68
CA GLN A 65 25.32 -9.18 24.24
C GLN A 65 23.84 -8.84 24.41
N SER A 66 23.24 -8.33 23.33
CA SER A 66 21.79 -8.32 23.16
C SER A 66 21.26 -9.74 23.30
N CYS A 67 20.23 -9.92 24.13
CA CYS A 67 19.51 -11.19 24.23
C CYS A 67 18.87 -11.50 22.87
N HIS A 68 19.48 -12.42 22.11
CA HIS A 68 18.94 -12.91 20.85
C HIS A 68 17.63 -13.68 21.09
N VAL A 69 16.52 -12.97 21.10
CA VAL A 69 15.22 -13.56 20.75
C VAL A 69 15.31 -13.95 19.27
N PRO A 70 15.09 -15.22 18.91
CA PRO A 70 15.05 -15.62 17.51
C PRO A 70 13.97 -14.83 16.77
N LEU A 71 14.34 -14.15 15.69
CA LEU A 71 13.36 -13.53 14.79
C LEU A 71 12.44 -14.61 14.25
N LEU A 72 11.13 -14.43 14.41
CA LEU A 72 10.12 -15.29 13.81
C LEU A 72 10.32 -15.26 12.28
N GLN A 73 10.62 -16.41 11.66
CA GLN A 73 10.80 -16.47 10.21
C GLN A 73 9.48 -16.78 9.52
N ILE A 74 8.78 -15.72 9.10
CA ILE A 74 7.71 -15.84 8.12
C ILE A 74 8.34 -15.66 6.74
N ASP A 75 8.18 -16.68 5.89
CA ASP A 75 8.43 -16.57 4.45
C ASP A 75 7.15 -16.12 3.76
N ALA A 76 7.18 -14.89 3.23
CA ALA A 76 6.06 -14.28 2.52
C ALA A 76 5.76 -14.98 1.17
N GLN A 77 6.60 -15.89 0.68
CA GLN A 77 6.32 -16.67 -0.52
C GLN A 77 5.50 -17.94 -0.25
N THR A 78 5.65 -18.55 0.93
CA THR A 78 5.11 -19.91 1.20
C THR A 78 4.07 -19.99 2.32
N CYS A 79 3.82 -18.92 3.07
CA CYS A 79 2.75 -18.89 4.06
C CYS A 79 1.36 -18.78 3.39
N ASP A 80 0.29 -19.17 4.10
CA ASP A 80 -1.08 -19.05 3.62
C ASP A 80 -1.71 -17.73 4.10
N LEU A 81 -1.72 -16.73 3.22
CA LEU A 81 -2.30 -15.41 3.47
C LEU A 81 -3.83 -15.43 3.36
N ALA A 82 -4.41 -16.24 2.47
CA ALA A 82 -5.86 -16.31 2.28
C ALA A 82 -6.55 -16.77 3.58
N SER A 83 -6.07 -17.86 4.17
CA SER A 83 -6.54 -18.36 5.46
C SER A 83 -6.21 -17.40 6.59
N ALA A 84 -5.01 -16.79 6.62
CA ALA A 84 -4.66 -15.83 7.66
C ALA A 84 -5.59 -14.61 7.66
N ILE A 85 -5.92 -14.05 6.49
CA ILE A 85 -6.91 -12.98 6.33
C ILE A 85 -8.29 -13.45 6.81
N ALA A 86 -8.75 -14.63 6.39
CA ALA A 86 -10.06 -15.16 6.80
C ALA A 86 -10.18 -15.31 8.33
N GLN A 87 -9.10 -15.72 9.01
CA GLN A 87 -9.08 -15.87 10.48
C GLN A 87 -9.03 -14.53 11.24
N VAL A 88 -8.22 -13.56 10.81
CA VAL A 88 -8.05 -12.30 11.57
C VAL A 88 -9.08 -11.22 11.22
N ASP A 89 -9.59 -11.23 9.99
CA ASP A 89 -10.56 -10.26 9.50
C ASP A 89 -11.99 -10.86 9.39
N GLY A 90 -12.19 -12.15 9.74
CA GLY A 90 -13.47 -12.86 9.76
C GLY A 90 -14.50 -12.32 10.77
N ALA A 91 -15.72 -12.87 10.75
CA ALA A 91 -16.79 -12.50 11.69
C ALA A 91 -16.60 -13.14 13.08
N SER A 92 -15.94 -14.29 13.14
CA SER A 92 -15.60 -15.07 14.32
C SER A 92 -14.22 -14.73 14.92
N ALA A 93 -13.53 -13.70 14.41
CA ALA A 93 -12.14 -13.35 14.73
C ALA A 93 -11.86 -12.87 16.18
N GLN A 94 -12.82 -13.07 17.10
CA GLN A 94 -12.67 -12.81 18.53
C GLN A 94 -11.99 -14.01 19.21
N SER A 95 -10.68 -14.15 19.03
CA SER A 95 -9.89 -15.10 19.81
C SER A 95 -9.68 -14.59 21.25
N SER A 96 -9.50 -15.53 22.18
CA SER A 96 -9.15 -15.19 23.56
C SER A 96 -7.78 -14.52 23.64
N ARG A 97 -7.51 -13.76 24.72
CA ARG A 97 -6.29 -12.94 24.88
C ARG A 97 -4.94 -13.68 24.82
N GLN A 98 -4.91 -14.99 24.59
CA GLN A 98 -3.72 -15.84 24.62
C GLN A 98 -3.68 -16.86 23.45
N ASP A 99 -4.26 -16.53 22.29
CA ASP A 99 -4.22 -17.38 21.10
C ASP A 99 -2.94 -17.14 20.27
N GLU A 100 -2.00 -18.07 20.33
CA GLU A 100 -0.74 -18.07 19.56
C GLU A 100 -0.96 -18.26 18.06
N GLN A 101 -2.02 -19.00 17.65
CA GLN A 101 -2.32 -19.22 16.23
C GLN A 101 -2.87 -17.95 15.60
N TRP A 102 -3.80 -17.28 16.29
CA TRP A 102 -4.31 -15.96 15.89
C TRP A 102 -3.17 -14.92 15.81
N GLU A 103 -2.23 -14.94 16.75
CA GLU A 103 -1.07 -14.06 16.71
C GLU A 103 -0.19 -14.31 15.47
N MET A 104 0.10 -15.59 15.17
CA MET A 104 0.81 -15.98 13.95
C MET A 104 0.09 -15.49 12.69
N HIS A 105 -1.23 -15.69 12.59
CA HIS A 105 -2.01 -15.19 11.44
C HIS A 105 -1.92 -13.66 11.30
N CYS A 106 -1.97 -12.91 12.41
CA CYS A 106 -1.79 -11.46 12.37
C CYS A 106 -0.41 -11.07 11.83
N ARG A 107 0.65 -11.75 12.27
CA ARG A 107 2.03 -11.51 11.79
C ARG A 107 2.21 -11.90 10.31
N VAL A 108 1.58 -12.99 9.86
CA VAL A 108 1.53 -13.39 8.44
C VAL A 108 0.90 -12.28 7.59
N VAL A 109 -0.27 -11.76 8.00
CA VAL A 109 -0.96 -10.70 7.26
C VAL A 109 -0.11 -9.42 7.19
N LEU A 110 0.50 -9.00 8.29
CA LEU A 110 1.36 -7.80 8.29
C LEU A 110 2.59 -7.94 7.40
N GLU A 111 3.30 -9.07 7.47
CA GLU A 111 4.50 -9.30 6.66
C GLU A 111 4.17 -9.47 5.17
N CYS A 112 3.07 -10.13 4.82
CA CYS A 112 2.67 -10.26 3.42
C CYS A 112 2.18 -8.93 2.83
N MET A 113 1.40 -8.12 3.56
CA MET A 113 1.00 -6.80 3.06
C MET A 113 2.22 -5.90 2.83
N ARG A 114 3.22 -5.97 3.72
CA ARG A 114 4.52 -5.31 3.55
C ARG A 114 5.29 -5.83 2.33
N ALA A 115 5.22 -7.13 2.04
CA ALA A 115 5.81 -7.73 0.84
C ALA A 115 5.08 -7.26 -0.44
N CYS A 116 3.74 -7.35 -0.48
CA CYS A 116 2.92 -6.84 -1.59
C CYS A 116 3.20 -5.37 -1.89
N ALA A 117 3.32 -4.52 -0.86
CA ALA A 117 3.67 -3.10 -1.02
C ALA A 117 5.09 -2.88 -1.57
N GLY A 118 6.03 -3.82 -1.33
CA GLY A 118 7.38 -3.81 -1.90
C GLY A 118 7.40 -4.27 -3.36
N GLU A 119 6.84 -5.44 -3.64
CA GLU A 119 6.72 -6.00 -5.01
C GLU A 119 5.91 -5.07 -5.94
N SER A 120 5.02 -4.25 -5.38
CA SER A 120 4.29 -3.22 -6.13
C SER A 120 5.18 -2.21 -6.86
N TYR A 121 6.46 -2.02 -6.47
CA TYR A 121 7.39 -1.15 -7.19
C TYR A 121 7.90 -1.75 -8.51
N MET A 122 7.86 -3.08 -8.66
CA MET A 122 8.41 -3.75 -9.82
C MET A 122 7.55 -3.48 -11.07
N ALA A 123 8.16 -2.92 -12.12
CA ALA A 123 7.44 -2.50 -13.32
C ALA A 123 7.16 -3.65 -14.31
N ASP A 124 8.06 -4.64 -14.35
CA ASP A 124 7.92 -5.84 -15.16
C ASP A 124 7.03 -6.86 -14.45
N LEU A 125 5.81 -7.05 -14.96
CA LEU A 125 4.84 -7.98 -14.40
C LEU A 125 5.30 -9.45 -14.49
N GLY A 126 6.20 -9.79 -15.41
CA GLY A 126 6.75 -11.15 -15.53
C GLY A 126 7.77 -11.52 -14.45
N ALA A 127 8.21 -10.54 -13.65
CA ALA A 127 9.16 -10.72 -12.56
C ALA A 127 8.51 -10.57 -11.16
N VAL A 128 7.28 -10.06 -11.08
CA VAL A 128 6.52 -9.94 -9.81
C VAL A 128 6.16 -11.34 -9.30
N ALA A 129 6.45 -11.60 -8.02
CA ALA A 129 6.19 -12.89 -7.41
C ALA A 129 4.73 -13.08 -6.95
N ASP A 130 4.29 -14.33 -6.86
CA ASP A 130 3.17 -14.74 -6.00
C ASP A 130 3.53 -14.49 -4.52
N ILE A 131 2.55 -14.12 -3.69
CA ILE A 131 2.77 -13.73 -2.29
C ILE A 131 1.72 -14.38 -1.39
N GLY A 132 2.17 -15.09 -0.36
CA GLY A 132 1.30 -15.68 0.66
C GLY A 132 0.36 -16.75 0.10
N GLY A 133 0.82 -17.49 -0.92
CA GLY A 133 -0.03 -18.43 -1.66
C GLY A 133 -1.11 -17.78 -2.54
N LEU A 134 -1.17 -16.44 -2.62
CA LEU A 134 -2.02 -15.74 -3.57
C LEU A 134 -1.31 -15.62 -4.92
N HIS A 135 -2.04 -15.92 -5.99
CA HIS A 135 -1.54 -15.86 -7.36
C HIS A 135 -1.62 -14.44 -7.92
N LEU A 136 -0.58 -13.98 -8.60
CA LEU A 136 -0.59 -12.72 -9.33
C LEU A 136 -1.43 -12.82 -10.62
N ASP A 137 -2.56 -12.12 -10.66
CA ASP A 137 -3.31 -11.88 -11.90
C ASP A 137 -2.57 -10.84 -12.75
N VAL A 138 -1.65 -11.32 -13.60
CA VAL A 138 -0.94 -10.49 -14.59
C VAL A 138 -1.91 -9.78 -15.55
N PRO A 139 -2.93 -10.44 -16.15
CA PRO A 139 -3.96 -9.79 -16.97
C PRO A 139 -4.65 -8.56 -16.35
N MET A 140 -4.92 -8.56 -15.05
CA MET A 140 -5.58 -7.46 -14.33
C MET A 140 -4.61 -6.52 -13.60
N SER A 141 -3.32 -6.85 -13.60
CA SER A 141 -2.24 -6.01 -13.07
C SER A 141 -1.74 -4.97 -14.07
N THR A 142 -1.04 -3.96 -13.55
CA THR A 142 -0.43 -2.85 -14.29
C THR A 142 0.97 -2.57 -13.70
N PRO A 143 1.85 -1.85 -14.43
CA PRO A 143 3.15 -1.45 -13.89
C PRO A 143 3.08 -0.63 -12.59
N ARG A 144 1.91 -0.07 -12.21
CA ARG A 144 1.69 0.71 -10.98
C ARG A 144 0.75 0.06 -9.96
N LEU A 145 -0.12 -0.87 -10.37
CA LEU A 145 -1.07 -1.56 -9.50
C LEU A 145 -1.02 -3.06 -9.74
N LYS A 146 -0.76 -3.86 -8.70
CA LYS A 146 -0.72 -5.34 -8.77
C LYS A 146 -1.99 -5.91 -8.18
N LEU A 147 -2.48 -7.01 -8.76
CA LEU A 147 -3.61 -7.77 -8.23
C LEU A 147 -3.13 -9.18 -7.92
N TRP A 148 -3.20 -9.58 -6.65
CA TRP A 148 -3.08 -10.98 -6.25
C TRP A 148 -4.44 -11.51 -5.79
N GLU A 149 -4.75 -12.73 -6.16
CA GLU A 149 -6.01 -13.39 -5.82
C GLU A 149 -5.82 -14.77 -5.19
N GLY A 150 -6.84 -15.19 -4.44
CA GLY A 150 -6.96 -16.52 -3.88
C GLY A 150 -8.34 -16.72 -3.26
N ALA A 151 -8.56 -17.90 -2.68
CA ALA A 151 -9.83 -18.20 -2.01
C ALA A 151 -9.61 -19.17 -0.84
N THR A 152 -10.48 -19.06 0.15
CA THR A 152 -10.73 -20.09 1.16
C THR A 152 -12.10 -20.73 0.89
N ASP A 153 -12.54 -21.67 1.73
CA ASP A 153 -13.90 -22.22 1.63
C ASP A 153 -14.97 -21.12 1.81
N ASP A 154 -14.73 -20.15 2.71
CA ASP A 154 -15.70 -19.11 3.10
C ASP A 154 -15.52 -17.76 2.39
N ALA A 155 -14.36 -17.49 1.78
CA ALA A 155 -14.03 -16.17 1.24
C ALA A 155 -13.32 -16.20 -0.13
N ILE A 156 -13.61 -15.20 -0.95
CA ILE A 156 -12.75 -14.75 -2.06
C ILE A 156 -11.80 -13.69 -1.50
N VAL A 157 -10.50 -13.82 -1.75
CA VAL A 157 -9.45 -12.95 -1.21
C VAL A 157 -8.73 -12.26 -2.37
N VAL A 158 -8.74 -10.93 -2.36
CA VAL A 158 -8.07 -10.09 -3.37
C VAL A 158 -7.17 -9.09 -2.67
N VAL A 159 -5.93 -8.93 -3.15
CA VAL A 159 -4.96 -7.95 -2.67
C VAL A 159 -4.55 -7.03 -3.80
N LEU A 160 -4.83 -5.74 -3.65
CA LEU A 160 -4.42 -4.69 -4.57
C LEU A 160 -3.18 -3.98 -4.02
N GLY A 161 -2.04 -4.14 -4.68
CA GLY A 161 -0.78 -3.48 -4.34
C GLY A 161 -0.55 -2.21 -5.15
N PHE A 162 -0.28 -1.09 -4.47
CA PHE A 162 -0.13 0.24 -5.05
C PHE A 162 1.34 0.67 -5.00
N CYS A 163 1.96 0.92 -6.15
CA CYS A 163 3.34 1.39 -6.20
C CYS A 163 3.48 2.78 -5.55
N GLY A 164 4.60 3.00 -4.85
CA GLY A 164 4.98 4.36 -4.47
C GLY A 164 5.73 5.07 -5.59
N THR A 165 6.40 6.17 -5.24
CA THR A 165 7.13 6.99 -6.18
C THR A 165 8.32 6.23 -6.75
N ARG A 166 8.30 5.98 -8.06
CA ARG A 166 9.43 5.41 -8.80
C ARG A 166 10.17 6.53 -9.52
N PHE A 167 11.46 6.70 -9.23
CA PHE A 167 12.24 7.84 -9.73
C PHE A 167 12.52 7.80 -11.24
N ASP A 168 12.33 6.64 -11.89
CA ASP A 168 12.36 6.44 -13.34
C ASP A 168 11.02 6.74 -14.03
N ALA A 169 9.95 7.03 -13.27
CA ALA A 169 8.62 7.32 -13.77
C ALA A 169 8.21 8.79 -13.50
N PRO A 170 8.38 9.72 -14.46
CA PRO A 170 8.11 11.15 -14.25
C PRO A 170 6.69 11.50 -13.81
N ASN A 171 5.71 10.66 -14.15
CA ASN A 171 4.31 10.84 -13.73
C ASN A 171 4.13 10.64 -12.22
N ASP A 172 4.88 9.72 -11.61
CA ASP A 172 4.75 9.41 -10.18
C ASP A 172 5.31 10.60 -9.35
N LEU A 173 6.46 11.17 -9.76
CA LEU A 173 6.98 12.42 -9.19
C LEU A 173 6.06 13.63 -9.43
N MET A 174 5.39 13.69 -10.59
CA MET A 174 4.42 14.74 -10.88
C MET A 174 3.17 14.63 -9.99
N CYS A 175 2.76 13.43 -9.60
CA CYS A 175 1.74 13.23 -8.57
C CYS A 175 2.19 13.84 -7.24
N ASP A 176 3.39 13.54 -6.74
CA ASP A 176 3.90 14.12 -5.48
C ASP A 176 3.85 15.67 -5.48
N ILE A 177 4.30 16.30 -6.57
CA ILE A 177 4.26 17.77 -6.72
C ILE A 177 2.82 18.28 -6.74
N LYS A 178 1.94 17.67 -7.55
CA LYS A 178 0.52 18.07 -7.67
C LYS A 178 -0.25 17.87 -6.36
N SER A 179 0.15 16.94 -5.51
CA SER A 179 -0.51 16.67 -4.24
C SER A 179 -0.45 17.84 -3.26
N HIS A 180 0.42 18.83 -3.44
CA HIS A 180 0.34 20.11 -2.71
C HIS A 180 -0.93 20.93 -3.03
N ILE A 181 -1.60 20.65 -4.14
CA ILE A 181 -2.84 21.33 -4.56
C ILE A 181 -4.03 20.51 -4.06
N ALA A 182 -4.83 21.08 -3.15
CA ALA A 182 -6.08 20.46 -2.72
C ALA A 182 -7.17 20.59 -3.80
N ARG A 183 -7.80 19.48 -4.19
CA ARG A 183 -8.97 19.46 -5.08
C ARG A 183 -10.15 18.71 -4.46
N PRO A 184 -11.40 19.07 -4.82
CA PRO A 184 -12.56 18.26 -4.48
C PRO A 184 -12.38 16.81 -4.90
N HIS A 185 -12.77 15.91 -4.00
CA HIS A 185 -12.75 14.47 -4.25
C HIS A 185 -13.90 14.06 -5.17
N ILE A 186 -13.62 13.21 -6.16
CA ILE A 186 -14.61 12.59 -7.06
C ILE A 186 -14.38 11.09 -7.03
N ASN A 187 -15.38 10.33 -6.56
CA ASN A 187 -15.36 8.88 -6.60
C ASN A 187 -15.42 8.43 -8.07
N ILE A 188 -14.38 7.73 -8.52
CA ILE A 188 -14.20 7.44 -9.95
C ILE A 188 -15.02 6.23 -10.43
N LEU A 189 -15.54 5.43 -9.50
CA LEU A 189 -16.31 4.22 -9.79
C LEU A 189 -17.78 4.56 -10.04
N ASP A 190 -18.33 5.55 -9.33
CA ASP A 190 -19.64 6.16 -9.59
C ASP A 190 -19.73 7.54 -8.91
N GLU A 191 -19.98 8.60 -9.69
CA GLU A 191 -20.04 10.00 -9.20
C GLU A 191 -21.12 10.26 -8.14
N ARG A 192 -22.09 9.33 -7.98
CA ARG A 192 -23.17 9.43 -6.97
C ARG A 192 -22.75 8.90 -5.60
N LEU A 193 -21.59 8.25 -5.50
CA LEU A 193 -21.07 7.74 -4.23
C LEU A 193 -20.50 8.87 -3.36
N PRO A 194 -20.33 8.65 -2.03
CA PRO A 194 -19.75 9.63 -1.13
C PRO A 194 -18.35 10.14 -1.55
N THR A 195 -17.95 11.29 -1.00
CA THR A 195 -16.68 11.96 -1.34
C THR A 195 -15.92 12.42 -0.10
N LEU A 196 -14.59 12.50 -0.22
CA LEU A 196 -13.65 12.83 0.86
C LEU A 196 -13.42 14.33 1.11
N GLY A 197 -14.30 15.21 0.67
CA GLY A 197 -14.06 16.64 0.76
C GLY A 197 -12.95 17.07 -0.20
N LYS A 198 -11.79 17.54 0.31
CA LYS A 198 -10.67 18.02 -0.52
C LYS A 198 -9.37 17.27 -0.24
N VAL A 199 -8.92 16.49 -1.23
CA VAL A 199 -7.71 15.66 -1.19
C VAL A 199 -6.58 16.25 -2.04
N GLY A 200 -5.35 15.76 -1.85
CA GLY A 200 -4.22 16.06 -2.73
C GLY A 200 -4.51 15.67 -4.17
N ALA A 201 -4.37 16.62 -5.10
CA ALA A 201 -4.73 16.43 -6.50
C ALA A 201 -3.92 15.30 -7.15
N GLY A 202 -2.64 15.15 -6.80
CA GLY A 202 -1.80 14.07 -7.31
C GLY A 202 -2.22 12.68 -6.81
N TRP A 203 -2.62 12.55 -5.54
CA TRP A 203 -3.16 11.30 -4.99
C TRP A 203 -4.43 10.86 -5.75
N GLN A 204 -5.33 11.81 -5.98
CA GLN A 204 -6.56 11.57 -6.73
C GLN A 204 -6.28 11.28 -8.22
N GLU A 205 -5.45 12.08 -8.89
CA GLU A 205 -5.12 11.87 -10.31
C GLU A 205 -4.40 10.53 -10.53
N TRP A 206 -3.55 10.09 -9.59
CA TRP A 206 -2.95 8.75 -9.62
C TRP A 206 -4.03 7.68 -9.61
N TRP A 207 -4.92 7.68 -8.60
CA TRP A 207 -5.99 6.69 -8.47
C TRP A 207 -6.94 6.69 -9.67
N GLN A 208 -7.41 7.86 -10.08
CA GLN A 208 -8.30 8.01 -11.23
C GLN A 208 -7.66 7.46 -12.51
N SER A 209 -6.36 7.70 -12.73
CA SER A 209 -5.65 7.17 -13.89
C SER A 209 -5.51 5.64 -13.88
N GLU A 210 -5.26 5.00 -12.74
CA GLU A 210 -5.19 3.52 -12.64
C GLU A 210 -6.56 2.84 -12.63
N ALA A 211 -7.57 3.50 -12.07
CA ALA A 211 -8.94 3.01 -12.08
C ALA A 211 -9.52 2.97 -13.50
N GLN A 212 -9.19 3.96 -14.33
CA GLN A 212 -9.63 4.07 -15.73
C GLN A 212 -8.68 3.39 -16.74
N LEU A 213 -7.48 2.95 -16.34
CA LEU A 213 -6.54 2.29 -17.23
C LEU A 213 -7.11 0.92 -17.70
N PRO A 214 -7.24 0.67 -19.02
CA PRO A 214 -7.71 -0.62 -19.51
C PRO A 214 -6.70 -1.73 -19.23
N ARG A 215 -7.22 -2.86 -18.75
CA ARG A 215 -6.50 -4.13 -18.50
C ARG A 215 -6.74 -5.10 -19.66
N ALA A 216 -6.45 -6.39 -19.47
CA ALA A 216 -6.88 -7.42 -20.39
C ALA A 216 -8.39 -7.29 -20.72
N GLU A 217 -8.73 -7.64 -21.97
CA GLU A 217 -10.09 -7.53 -22.52
C GLU A 217 -10.70 -6.11 -22.53
N GLY A 218 -9.93 -5.09 -22.16
CA GLY A 218 -10.38 -3.70 -22.05
C GLY A 218 -11.04 -3.36 -20.70
N ALA A 219 -11.03 -4.29 -19.73
CA ALA A 219 -11.63 -4.09 -18.42
C ALA A 219 -10.98 -2.92 -17.65
N VAL A 220 -11.80 -2.05 -17.07
CA VAL A 220 -11.33 -1.03 -16.11
C VAL A 220 -11.52 -1.54 -14.69
N MET A 221 -10.97 -0.85 -13.68
CA MET A 221 -11.03 -1.31 -12.28
C MET A 221 -12.47 -1.50 -11.78
N LYS A 222 -13.43 -0.72 -12.30
CA LYS A 222 -14.86 -0.93 -12.02
C LYS A 222 -15.34 -2.33 -12.43
N ASP A 223 -14.92 -2.81 -13.60
CA ASP A 223 -15.32 -4.12 -14.12
C ASP A 223 -14.65 -5.25 -13.31
N VAL A 224 -13.39 -5.07 -12.92
CA VAL A 224 -12.65 -5.99 -12.02
C VAL A 224 -13.37 -6.12 -10.68
N LEU A 225 -13.77 -5.00 -10.07
CA LEU A 225 -14.53 -4.99 -8.81
C LEU A 225 -15.91 -5.62 -8.95
N THR A 226 -16.60 -5.37 -10.07
CA THR A 226 -17.86 -6.04 -10.40
C THR A 226 -17.66 -7.55 -10.52
N HIS A 227 -16.64 -8.00 -11.25
CA HIS A 227 -16.32 -9.43 -11.39
C HIS A 227 -16.17 -10.14 -10.04
N TYR A 228 -15.29 -9.63 -9.15
CA TYR A 228 -15.12 -10.23 -7.82
C TYR A 228 -16.36 -10.11 -6.93
N SER A 229 -17.15 -9.04 -7.07
CA SER A 229 -18.42 -8.92 -6.33
C SER A 229 -19.44 -9.98 -6.75
N THR A 230 -19.58 -10.24 -8.05
CA THR A 230 -20.46 -11.27 -8.59
C THR A 230 -19.93 -12.66 -8.26
N LEU A 231 -18.62 -12.92 -8.42
CA LEU A 231 -18.00 -14.20 -8.07
C LEU A 231 -18.23 -14.56 -6.59
N ALA A 232 -18.08 -13.60 -5.68
CA ALA A 232 -18.35 -13.80 -4.26
C ALA A 232 -19.84 -14.10 -4.00
N GLN A 233 -20.76 -13.33 -4.61
CA GLN A 233 -22.21 -13.52 -4.48
C GLN A 233 -22.67 -14.88 -5.03
N ASP A 234 -22.28 -15.24 -6.26
CA ASP A 234 -22.63 -16.50 -6.93
C ASP A 234 -22.07 -17.72 -6.19
N SER A 235 -20.89 -17.57 -5.54
CA SER A 235 -20.27 -18.61 -4.72
C SER A 235 -20.80 -18.68 -3.29
N GLY A 236 -21.63 -17.73 -2.86
CA GLY A 236 -22.08 -17.60 -1.46
C GLY A 236 -20.96 -17.26 -0.46
N LYS A 237 -19.85 -16.69 -0.94
CA LYS A 237 -18.65 -16.39 -0.16
C LYS A 237 -18.56 -14.91 0.22
N ALA A 238 -17.85 -14.60 1.31
CA ALA A 238 -17.49 -13.22 1.62
C ALA A 238 -16.39 -12.70 0.67
N LEU A 239 -16.40 -11.41 0.34
CA LEU A 239 -15.28 -10.77 -0.36
C LEU A 239 -14.34 -10.09 0.64
N SER A 240 -13.08 -10.50 0.67
CA SER A 240 -12.02 -9.83 1.44
C SER A 240 -11.07 -9.11 0.48
N MET A 241 -11.22 -7.79 0.42
CA MET A 241 -10.47 -6.90 -0.48
C MET A 241 -9.44 -6.12 0.32
N SER A 242 -8.18 -6.54 0.28
CA SER A 242 -7.08 -5.80 0.90
C SER A 242 -6.43 -4.86 -0.09
N LEU A 243 -6.15 -3.64 0.35
CA LEU A 243 -5.34 -2.67 -0.40
C LEU A 243 -4.07 -2.40 0.36
N THR A 244 -2.94 -2.31 -0.32
CA THR A 244 -1.69 -1.97 0.34
C THR A 244 -0.76 -1.14 -0.54
N GLY A 245 0.03 -0.27 0.08
CA GLY A 245 0.98 0.57 -0.64
C GLY A 245 1.94 1.27 0.31
N HIS A 246 3.01 1.80 -0.26
CA HIS A 246 4.05 2.54 0.45
C HIS A 246 4.21 3.94 -0.14
N SER A 247 4.44 4.96 0.70
CA SER A 247 4.69 6.35 0.26
C SER A 247 3.50 6.90 -0.57
N LEU A 248 3.71 7.42 -1.78
CA LEU A 248 2.65 7.76 -2.75
C LEU A 248 1.56 6.65 -2.85
N GLY A 249 1.97 5.38 -2.94
CA GLY A 249 1.05 4.24 -3.06
C GLY A 249 0.21 4.03 -1.80
N ALA A 250 0.71 4.42 -0.63
CA ALA A 250 0.00 4.35 0.64
C ALA A 250 -1.14 5.39 0.72
N ALA A 251 -0.97 6.55 0.10
CA ALA A 251 -2.01 7.57 -0.05
C ALA A 251 -3.01 7.19 -1.16
N ALA A 252 -2.52 6.69 -2.30
CA ALA A 252 -3.38 6.19 -3.37
C ALA A 252 -4.29 5.03 -2.89
N ALA A 253 -3.74 4.07 -2.15
CA ALA A 253 -4.50 2.99 -1.52
C ALA A 253 -5.56 3.48 -0.52
N ALA A 254 -5.33 4.61 0.16
CA ALA A 254 -6.32 5.21 1.05
C ALA A 254 -7.48 5.87 0.28
N VAL A 255 -7.21 6.59 -0.82
CA VAL A 255 -8.28 7.13 -1.69
C VAL A 255 -9.06 5.97 -2.33
N ALA A 256 -8.35 5.02 -2.93
CA ALA A 256 -8.94 3.86 -3.59
C ALA A 256 -9.77 3.00 -2.61
N GLY A 257 -9.28 2.79 -1.39
CA GLY A 257 -9.98 1.99 -0.37
C GLY A 257 -11.32 2.60 0.04
N PHE A 258 -11.39 3.93 0.12
CA PHE A 258 -12.66 4.64 0.33
C PHE A 258 -13.62 4.43 -0.86
N ASP A 259 -13.15 4.67 -2.08
CA ASP A 259 -13.96 4.53 -3.30
C ASP A 259 -14.52 3.11 -3.46
N ILE A 260 -13.65 2.11 -3.33
CA ILE A 260 -13.96 0.68 -3.45
C ILE A 260 -14.92 0.25 -2.34
N ALA A 261 -14.71 0.68 -1.09
CA ALA A 261 -15.62 0.34 0.00
C ALA A 261 -17.03 0.89 -0.24
N HIS A 262 -17.16 2.12 -0.74
CA HIS A 262 -18.48 2.67 -1.08
C HIS A 262 -19.12 1.98 -2.30
N PHE A 263 -18.33 1.63 -3.32
CA PHE A 263 -18.80 0.90 -4.50
C PHE A 263 -19.31 -0.51 -4.14
N LEU A 264 -18.51 -1.31 -3.43
CA LEU A 264 -18.89 -2.67 -3.00
C LEU A 264 -20.07 -2.66 -2.03
N ARG A 265 -20.18 -1.64 -1.16
CA ARG A 265 -21.36 -1.43 -0.30
C ARG A 265 -22.62 -1.15 -1.10
N ALA A 266 -22.54 -0.33 -2.15
CA ALA A 266 -23.67 -0.05 -3.04
C ALA A 266 -24.09 -1.29 -3.85
N ALA A 267 -23.15 -2.19 -4.15
CA ALA A 267 -23.40 -3.50 -4.76
C ALA A 267 -23.91 -4.57 -3.77
N GLY A 268 -24.09 -4.24 -2.48
CA GLY A 268 -24.61 -5.17 -1.47
C GLY A 268 -23.66 -6.30 -1.08
N VAL A 269 -22.35 -6.12 -1.25
CA VAL A 269 -21.35 -7.17 -0.97
C VAL A 269 -21.16 -7.38 0.53
N CYS A 270 -21.04 -8.65 0.94
CA CYS A 270 -20.71 -9.07 2.30
C CYS A 270 -19.20 -9.31 2.43
N GLY A 271 -18.57 -8.90 3.54
CA GLY A 271 -17.14 -9.16 3.78
C GLY A 271 -16.38 -7.98 4.37
N LYS A 272 -15.22 -7.63 3.79
CA LYS A 272 -14.35 -6.57 4.32
C LYS A 272 -13.48 -5.89 3.25
N VAL A 273 -13.27 -4.58 3.42
CA VAL A 273 -12.18 -3.83 2.76
C VAL A 273 -11.14 -3.41 3.81
N SER A 274 -9.89 -3.78 3.62
CA SER A 274 -8.78 -3.55 4.57
C SER A 274 -7.62 -2.81 3.89
N VAL A 275 -7.29 -1.58 4.32
CA VAL A 275 -6.19 -0.77 3.78
C VAL A 275 -4.97 -0.84 4.70
N TYR A 276 -3.81 -1.22 4.16
CA TYR A 276 -2.50 -1.31 4.82
C TYR A 276 -1.54 -0.28 4.21
N SER A 277 -1.40 0.85 4.90
CA SER A 277 -0.79 2.08 4.39
C SER A 277 0.56 2.29 5.08
N PHE A 278 1.66 2.05 4.37
CA PHE A 278 3.03 2.15 4.92
C PHE A 278 3.66 3.51 4.61
N ASN A 279 4.14 4.22 5.64
CA ASN A 279 4.67 5.58 5.59
C ASN A 279 3.83 6.54 4.70
N PRO A 280 2.51 6.67 4.93
CA PRO A 280 1.67 7.54 4.14
C PRO A 280 2.05 9.02 4.29
N PRO A 281 2.01 9.80 3.20
CA PRO A 281 1.91 11.25 3.26
C PRO A 281 0.50 11.68 3.69
N ARG A 282 0.37 12.97 3.99
CA ARG A 282 -0.90 13.64 4.34
C ARG A 282 -1.87 13.57 3.15
N LEU A 283 -3.15 13.32 3.41
CA LEU A 283 -4.13 13.03 2.37
C LEU A 283 -4.86 14.26 1.83
N GLY A 284 -5.27 15.18 2.71
CA GLY A 284 -6.20 16.24 2.34
C GLY A 284 -6.31 17.37 3.35
N GLN A 285 -7.23 18.31 3.13
CA GLN A 285 -7.45 19.46 4.00
C GLN A 285 -8.20 19.09 5.29
N SER A 286 -8.26 20.02 6.25
CA SER A 286 -9.04 19.87 7.48
C SER A 286 -10.49 19.42 7.18
N GLY A 287 -11.03 18.55 8.03
CA GLY A 287 -12.31 17.87 7.83
C GLY A 287 -12.26 16.61 6.95
N THR A 288 -11.25 16.42 6.10
CA THR A 288 -11.12 15.21 5.24
C THR A 288 -11.09 13.92 6.06
N GLY A 289 -10.33 13.89 7.16
CA GLY A 289 -10.26 12.72 8.04
C GLY A 289 -11.58 12.39 8.74
N GLU A 290 -12.35 13.41 9.13
CA GLU A 290 -13.68 13.25 9.73
C GLU A 290 -14.68 12.69 8.73
N LEU A 291 -14.71 13.23 7.50
CA LEU A 291 -15.55 12.73 6.40
C LEU A 291 -15.21 11.28 6.07
N TYR A 292 -13.92 10.94 5.96
CA TYR A 292 -13.43 9.58 5.72
C TYR A 292 -13.98 8.61 6.76
N MET A 293 -13.83 8.94 8.05
CA MET A 293 -14.30 8.08 9.15
C MET A 293 -15.82 7.98 9.21
N ASN A 294 -16.51 9.12 9.16
CA ASN A 294 -17.96 9.17 9.40
C ASN A 294 -18.75 8.52 8.25
N SER A 295 -18.29 8.61 7.00
CA SER A 295 -18.95 7.92 5.88
C SER A 295 -18.79 6.40 5.94
N LEU A 296 -17.67 5.93 6.51
CA LEU A 296 -17.36 4.50 6.53
C LEU A 296 -17.95 3.73 7.74
N ARG A 297 -18.33 4.41 8.83
CA ARG A 297 -19.02 3.85 10.03
C ARG A 297 -20.50 3.46 9.82
N SER A 298 -20.87 3.03 8.62
CA SER A 298 -22.27 2.72 8.29
C SER A 298 -22.78 1.46 8.99
N THR A 299 -23.90 1.57 9.72
CA THR A 299 -24.53 0.44 10.39
C THR A 299 -25.38 -0.45 9.49
N TYR A 300 -25.54 -0.07 8.21
CA TYR A 300 -26.49 -0.66 7.26
C TYR A 300 -25.83 -1.58 6.22
N SER A 301 -24.59 -1.99 6.44
CA SER A 301 -23.86 -2.87 5.52
C SER A 301 -23.11 -3.97 6.25
N GLU A 302 -23.04 -5.14 5.60
CA GLU A 302 -22.23 -6.27 6.02
C GLU A 302 -20.77 -6.17 5.53
N LEU A 303 -20.44 -5.20 4.67
CA LEU A 303 -19.07 -4.89 4.29
C LEU A 303 -18.41 -4.03 5.36
N ARG A 304 -17.55 -4.65 6.16
CA ARG A 304 -16.72 -3.94 7.15
C ARG A 304 -15.58 -3.19 6.46
N PHE A 305 -15.07 -2.14 7.10
CA PHE A 305 -13.92 -1.38 6.65
C PHE A 305 -12.80 -1.36 7.70
N THR A 306 -11.54 -1.37 7.30
CA THR A 306 -10.43 -1.09 8.20
C THR A 306 -9.31 -0.33 7.50
N LEU A 307 -8.75 0.70 8.16
CA LEU A 307 -7.52 1.38 7.76
C LEU A 307 -6.45 1.17 8.82
N ARG A 308 -5.28 0.66 8.40
CA ARG A 308 -4.09 0.41 9.22
C ARG A 308 -2.94 1.22 8.62
N GLN A 309 -2.54 2.29 9.30
CA GLN A 309 -1.44 3.17 8.91
C GLN A 309 -0.19 2.85 9.74
N PHE A 310 0.90 2.51 9.08
CA PHE A 310 2.19 2.21 9.69
C PHE A 310 3.14 3.35 9.41
N THR A 311 3.63 4.01 10.45
CA THR A 311 4.31 5.31 10.35
C THR A 311 5.62 5.23 11.14
N ARG A 312 6.72 5.75 10.61
CA ARG A 312 7.99 5.84 11.36
C ARG A 312 8.28 7.28 11.78
N THR A 313 8.61 7.48 13.06
CA THR A 313 9.04 8.78 13.57
C THR A 313 10.16 9.36 12.70
N LEU A 314 10.17 10.67 12.40
CA LEU A 314 11.14 11.37 11.52
C LEU A 314 11.16 10.98 10.03
N ASP A 315 10.23 10.19 9.50
CA ASP A 315 10.11 10.05 8.04
C ASP A 315 9.65 11.41 7.42
N PRO A 316 10.43 12.02 6.51
CA PRO A 316 10.08 13.30 5.90
C PRO A 316 8.77 13.28 5.11
N VAL A 317 8.34 12.13 4.57
CA VAL A 317 7.11 11.98 3.79
C VAL A 317 5.87 12.35 4.60
N GLN A 318 5.90 12.12 5.93
CA GLN A 318 4.81 12.46 6.85
C GLN A 318 4.60 13.97 7.03
N SER A 319 5.56 14.79 6.60
CA SER A 319 5.42 16.26 6.57
C SER A 319 4.87 16.78 5.24
N MET A 320 4.68 15.91 4.25
CA MET A 320 4.18 16.26 2.92
C MET A 320 2.77 15.71 2.66
N PRO A 321 1.95 16.36 1.83
CA PRO A 321 2.14 17.70 1.29
C PRO A 321 1.93 18.76 2.39
N LEU A 322 2.58 19.92 2.20
CA LEU A 322 2.40 21.05 3.11
C LEU A 322 0.91 21.48 3.15
N PHE A 323 0.45 21.93 4.32
CA PHE A 323 -0.93 22.37 4.57
C PHE A 323 -2.02 21.30 4.42
N MET A 324 -1.63 20.03 4.36
CA MET A 324 -2.55 18.89 4.45
C MET A 324 -2.44 18.18 5.80
N HIS A 325 -3.41 17.32 6.08
CA HIS A 325 -3.53 16.52 7.30
C HIS A 325 -3.55 15.04 6.96
N HIS A 326 -3.10 14.23 7.91
CA HIS A 326 -3.23 12.77 7.83
C HIS A 326 -4.66 12.33 8.08
N LEU A 327 -5.02 11.15 7.57
CA LEU A 327 -6.18 10.44 8.10
C LEU A 327 -5.85 10.02 9.54
N HIS A 328 -6.76 10.31 10.47
CA HIS A 328 -6.80 9.72 11.81
C HIS A 328 -5.46 9.78 12.60
N TRP A 329 -4.83 10.95 12.61
CA TRP A 329 -3.73 11.27 13.54
C TRP A 329 -4.21 12.34 14.52
N ASP A 330 -4.27 12.00 15.81
CA ASP A 330 -4.56 12.97 16.88
C ASP A 330 -3.36 13.90 17.09
N HIS A 331 -3.41 15.09 16.48
CA HIS A 331 -2.37 16.10 16.66
C HIS A 331 -2.44 16.82 18.03
N ASP A 332 -3.58 16.75 18.74
CA ASP A 332 -3.86 17.56 19.94
C ASP A 332 -3.53 16.87 21.28
N ARG A 333 -2.91 15.68 21.30
CA ARG A 333 -2.41 15.09 22.54
C ARG A 333 -0.96 15.44 22.78
N ALA A 334 -0.77 16.51 23.55
CA ALA A 334 0.48 16.86 24.21
C ALA A 334 0.88 15.76 25.23
N ALA A 335 1.45 14.67 24.73
CA ALA A 335 2.05 13.60 25.51
C ALA A 335 3.32 13.13 24.78
N ALA A 336 4.46 13.69 25.15
CA ALA A 336 5.78 13.29 24.65
C ALA A 336 6.26 11.93 25.22
N ASP A 337 5.33 11.08 25.66
CA ASP A 337 5.58 9.81 26.34
C ASP A 337 4.59 8.74 25.89
N LYS A 338 5.16 7.59 25.48
CA LYS A 338 4.52 6.34 25.01
C LYS A 338 4.09 6.32 23.55
N ARG A 339 4.16 5.12 22.96
CA ARG A 339 3.87 4.73 21.56
C ARG A 339 2.37 4.82 21.22
N ALA A 340 1.75 5.96 21.51
CA ALA A 340 0.30 6.11 21.58
C ALA A 340 -0.35 6.29 20.20
N ALA A 341 -0.46 5.17 19.50
CA ALA A 341 -1.42 4.94 18.44
C ALA A 341 -2.84 5.40 18.78
N SER A 342 -3.49 6.12 17.86
CA SER A 342 -4.94 6.33 17.93
C SER A 342 -5.66 5.13 17.30
N ILE A 343 -6.64 4.58 18.04
CA ILE A 343 -7.68 3.71 17.50
C ILE A 343 -9.01 4.47 17.62
N SER A 344 -9.76 4.54 16.53
CA SER A 344 -11.19 4.81 16.61
C SER A 344 -11.95 3.87 15.70
N GLY A 345 -13.20 3.60 16.03
CA GLY A 345 -14.00 2.68 15.26
C GLY A 345 -15.18 2.11 16.03
N ASP A 346 -15.92 1.28 15.32
CA ASP A 346 -17.04 0.47 15.79
C ASP A 346 -16.95 -0.91 15.11
N ARG A 347 -18.04 -1.70 15.17
CA ARG A 347 -18.09 -3.03 14.53
C ARG A 347 -18.07 -3.01 12.99
N PHE A 348 -18.26 -1.84 12.36
CA PHE A 348 -18.39 -1.65 10.91
C PHE A 348 -17.17 -0.96 10.28
N ALA A 349 -16.49 -0.08 11.01
CA ALA A 349 -15.25 0.55 10.55
C ALA A 349 -14.23 0.74 11.67
N GLN A 350 -12.96 0.41 11.39
CA GLN A 350 -11.83 0.57 12.31
C GLN A 350 -10.71 1.41 11.66
N PHE A 351 -10.12 2.32 12.42
CA PHE A 351 -9.02 3.19 12.00
C PHE A 351 -7.88 3.07 13.02
N VAL A 352 -6.71 2.64 12.57
CA VAL A 352 -5.54 2.37 13.41
C VAL A 352 -4.32 3.06 12.82
N THR A 353 -3.70 3.95 13.58
CA THR A 353 -2.38 4.50 13.26
C THR A 353 -1.34 3.89 14.19
N ILE A 354 -0.16 3.55 13.69
CA ILE A 354 0.96 3.01 14.48
C ILE A 354 2.20 3.85 14.20
N THR A 355 2.94 4.21 15.24
CA THR A 355 4.21 4.92 15.11
C THR A 355 5.34 4.11 15.72
N ASP A 356 6.27 3.64 14.88
CA ASP A 356 7.48 2.94 15.32
C ASP A 356 8.55 3.91 15.86
N GLN A 357 9.53 3.36 16.58
CA GLN A 357 10.55 4.04 17.36
C GLN A 357 11.44 5.02 16.58
N ALA A 358 12.32 5.71 17.33
CA ALA A 358 13.23 6.72 16.83
C ALA A 358 14.10 6.21 15.66
N ALA A 359 13.73 6.71 14.49
CA ALA A 359 14.49 6.73 13.26
C ALA A 359 15.99 6.98 13.39
N SER A 360 16.74 6.52 12.39
CA SER A 360 18.11 6.96 12.13
C SER A 360 18.11 8.46 11.85
N THR A 361 18.64 9.25 12.80
CA THR A 361 18.89 10.69 12.63
C THR A 361 20.06 10.98 11.70
N MET A 362 20.91 9.98 11.43
CA MET A 362 22.10 10.08 10.59
C MET A 362 21.82 9.72 9.13
N ASN A 363 20.86 8.83 8.88
CA ASN A 363 20.43 8.44 7.54
C ASN A 363 18.91 8.44 7.45
N LEU A 364 18.35 9.58 7.02
CA LEU A 364 16.90 9.75 6.94
C LEU A 364 16.24 8.83 5.90
N ALA A 365 16.98 8.34 4.91
CA ALA A 365 16.46 7.43 3.88
C ALA A 365 16.09 6.06 4.46
N ASP A 366 16.88 5.53 5.40
CA ASP A 366 16.58 4.25 6.08
C ASP A 366 15.19 4.28 6.74
N ASN A 367 14.73 5.44 7.20
CA ASN A 367 13.43 5.55 7.88
C ASN A 367 12.25 5.33 6.92
N HIS A 368 12.47 5.48 5.63
CA HIS A 368 11.50 5.24 4.57
C HIS A 368 11.55 3.79 4.05
N GLU A 369 12.50 2.94 4.49
CA GLU A 369 12.66 1.58 3.96
C GLU A 369 11.62 0.59 4.49
N LEU A 370 10.92 -0.08 3.57
CA LEU A 370 9.96 -1.15 3.90
C LEU A 370 10.61 -2.33 4.63
N THR A 371 11.88 -2.61 4.38
CA THR A 371 12.58 -3.77 4.97
C THR A 371 12.64 -3.72 6.50
N LEU A 372 12.66 -2.53 7.09
CA LEU A 372 12.74 -2.36 8.55
C LEU A 372 11.40 -2.61 9.25
N TRP A 373 10.28 -2.53 8.53
CA TRP A 373 8.96 -2.95 9.04
C TRP A 373 8.88 -4.46 9.27
N ARG A 374 9.63 -5.27 8.50
CA ARG A 374 9.70 -6.74 8.68
C ARG A 374 10.14 -7.10 10.10
N ASN A 375 11.22 -6.50 10.59
CA ASN A 375 11.72 -6.73 11.94
C ASN A 375 10.71 -6.26 13.00
N TYR A 376 10.01 -5.15 12.75
CA TYR A 376 8.98 -4.67 13.66
C TYR A 376 7.82 -5.68 13.79
N PHE A 377 7.28 -6.17 12.66
CA PHE A 377 6.17 -7.15 12.66
C PHE A 377 6.55 -8.55 13.16
N LEU A 378 7.79 -8.98 12.96
CA LEU A 378 8.23 -10.34 13.30
C LEU A 378 8.82 -10.47 14.72
N SER A 379 9.25 -9.39 15.38
CA SER A 379 9.81 -9.50 16.74
C SER A 379 9.61 -8.31 17.68
N MET A 380 9.23 -7.11 17.22
CA MET A 380 9.13 -5.94 18.11
C MET A 380 7.70 -5.57 18.52
N ILE A 381 6.71 -5.94 17.71
CA ILE A 381 5.30 -5.80 18.05
C ILE A 381 4.86 -6.90 19.05
N ASP A 382 4.23 -6.48 20.14
CA ASP A 382 3.69 -7.38 21.17
C ASP A 382 2.24 -7.81 20.88
N GLN A 383 1.75 -8.81 21.61
CA GLN A 383 0.41 -9.38 21.40
C GLN A 383 -0.71 -8.37 21.67
N ALA A 384 -0.52 -7.45 22.63
CA ALA A 384 -1.52 -6.43 22.94
C ALA A 384 -1.61 -5.40 21.80
N GLU A 385 -0.47 -5.06 21.18
CA GLU A 385 -0.43 -4.23 19.98
C GLU A 385 -0.98 -4.96 18.73
N LEU A 386 -0.82 -6.28 18.60
CA LEU A 386 -1.51 -7.04 17.54
C LEU A 386 -3.03 -7.05 17.72
N GLN A 387 -3.53 -7.30 18.93
CA GLN A 387 -4.95 -7.14 19.29
C GLN A 387 -5.46 -5.73 18.95
N ARG A 388 -4.64 -4.70 19.21
CA ARG A 388 -4.92 -3.29 18.88
C ARG A 388 -5.13 -3.01 17.38
N ILE A 389 -4.54 -3.83 16.49
CA ILE A 389 -4.54 -3.64 15.02
C ILE A 389 -5.66 -4.41 14.33
N PHE A 390 -5.99 -5.60 14.87
CA PHE A 390 -6.89 -6.54 14.21
C PHE A 390 -8.25 -6.64 14.89
N SER A 391 -8.34 -6.47 16.21
CA SER A 391 -9.60 -6.54 16.94
C SER A 391 -10.30 -5.16 16.96
N PRO A 392 -11.58 -5.06 16.53
CA PRO A 392 -12.33 -3.81 16.65
C PRO A 392 -12.60 -3.47 18.12
N VAL A 393 -12.76 -2.17 18.42
CA VAL A 393 -13.09 -1.71 19.78
C VAL A 393 -14.51 -2.15 20.13
N GLU A 394 -14.66 -2.94 21.19
CA GLU A 394 -15.98 -3.20 21.77
C GLU A 394 -16.54 -1.90 22.35
N VAL A 395 -17.50 -1.31 21.64
CA VAL A 395 -18.33 -0.22 22.17
C VAL A 395 -19.24 -0.83 23.25
N PRO A 396 -19.15 -0.43 24.53
CA PRO A 396 -19.98 -1.00 25.57
C PRO A 396 -21.47 -0.80 25.25
N ALA A 397 -22.26 -1.86 25.39
CA ALA A 397 -23.71 -1.82 25.21
C ALA A 397 -24.38 -1.04 26.37
N GLY A 398 -24.22 0.28 26.37
CA GLY A 398 -24.58 1.14 27.51
C GLY A 398 -24.81 2.62 27.20
N VAL A 399 -24.70 3.06 25.94
CA VAL A 399 -25.05 4.44 25.52
C VAL A 399 -26.18 4.42 24.49
N ALA A 400 -27.19 3.58 24.71
CA ALA A 400 -28.50 3.83 24.15
C ALA A 400 -29.03 5.12 24.80
N SER A 401 -29.23 6.16 23.98
CA SER A 401 -29.67 7.49 24.42
C SER A 401 -30.77 7.41 25.46
N ARG A 402 -30.57 8.03 26.64
CA ARG A 402 -31.70 8.48 27.46
C ARG A 402 -32.56 9.36 26.56
N ARG A 403 -33.71 8.85 26.11
CA ARG A 403 -34.78 9.72 25.68
C ARG A 403 -35.20 10.50 26.92
N THR A 404 -34.98 11.80 26.90
CA THR A 404 -35.68 12.73 27.79
C THR A 404 -37.15 12.69 27.41
N ALA A 405 -37.89 11.76 28.00
CA ALA A 405 -39.29 11.98 28.26
C ALA A 405 -39.34 13.04 29.37
N ASP A 406 -39.78 14.24 29.01
CA ASP A 406 -40.45 15.25 29.85
C ASP A 406 -40.65 16.49 28.96
N GLY A 407 -41.90 16.96 28.79
CA GLY A 407 -42.15 18.16 27.97
C GLY A 407 -43.54 18.34 27.33
N ASP A 408 -44.55 17.54 27.65
CA ASP A 408 -45.96 17.88 27.33
C ASP A 408 -46.63 18.55 28.54
N SER A 409 -46.76 19.88 28.51
CA SER A 409 -47.72 20.71 29.27
C SER A 409 -47.71 22.15 28.72
#